data_AF-A0A7S2A1R6-F1
#
_entry.id   AF-A0A7S2A1R6-F1
#
_cell.length_a   1.000
_cell.length_b   1.000
_cell.length_c   1.000
_cell.angle_alpha   90.00
_cell.angle_beta   90.00
_cell.angle_gamma   90.00
#
_symmetry.space_group_name_H-M   'P 1'
#
loop_
_entity.id
_entity.type
_entity.pdbx_description
1 polymer ?
#
loop_
_entity_poly.entity_id
_entity_poly.type
_entity_poly.pdbx_seq_one_letter_code
_entity_poly.pdbx_strand_id
1 'polypeptide(L)'
;MATLRERPIEYATIPAVAAFVGLSTNLMGVKMLFYPIEYAGFDWHRPGPHSPWGVLGWQGVVPCKTEQMAGRLVEIVTRKLLSLTEAFGRLEARPLADLLFPAVDEAVRRDCGEAWAWVLRPFLPMVLSHLVVALQKEIEDLLDLRSVVLSAFVRDKVVLVDLFQKVGRVELDFLVESGLGFGAILGIAQMIAWVVAPRPWTLPVAGAFVGYITNWIAIKLLFEPAEPQQFGSFVLQGLFESRQLEVSDEFGNFMANRVVSSHRLLEALASGGDDGELYAFLRRQLPYPIPSHILTAAVQAIKTCATDPKAYPELHAYVTEQLDIEQTLASRLKLLSPSEFEDLLHPVFQEDEITLITVGGLLGALAGMAQTRLGWGGPGATLKAMCTIMFVSASSVAYFVIGKNKEVDEEMKEEVKEADKEVSASPVRPQLRRRNTVLRVQT
;
A
#
# COMPACT_ATOMS: atom_id res chain seq x y z
N MET A 1 -5.16 47.89 -13.00
CA MET A 1 -6.45 47.78 -12.29
C MET A 1 -7.66 48.11 -13.16
N ALA A 2 -7.60 49.07 -14.10
CA ALA A 2 -8.72 49.36 -15.02
C ALA A 2 -9.18 48.14 -15.86
N THR A 3 -8.24 47.34 -16.36
CA THR A 3 -8.50 46.13 -17.16
C THR A 3 -9.25 45.02 -16.41
N LEU A 4 -9.06 44.90 -15.10
CA LEU A 4 -9.73 43.91 -14.25
C LEU A 4 -11.23 44.24 -14.06
N ARG A 5 -11.55 45.54 -14.04
CA ARG A 5 -12.93 46.04 -13.91
C ARG A 5 -13.71 45.92 -15.22
N GLU A 6 -13.03 45.93 -16.35
CA GLU A 6 -13.63 45.83 -17.68
C GLU A 6 -13.98 44.38 -18.07
N ARG A 7 -13.25 43.37 -17.56
CA ARG A 7 -13.40 41.96 -17.95
C ARG A 7 -13.37 40.98 -16.78
N PRO A 8 -14.22 41.16 -15.75
CA PRO A 8 -14.14 40.38 -14.51
C PRO A 8 -14.27 38.87 -14.72
N ILE A 9 -15.11 38.46 -15.69
CA ILE A 9 -15.36 37.05 -15.99
C ILE A 9 -14.11 36.39 -16.61
N GLU A 10 -13.40 37.08 -17.51
CA GLU A 10 -12.19 36.55 -18.17
C GLU A 10 -11.06 36.33 -17.15
N TYR A 11 -10.91 37.23 -16.18
CA TYR A 11 -9.93 37.08 -15.09
C TYR A 11 -10.32 36.01 -14.08
N ALA A 12 -11.61 35.88 -13.76
CA ALA A 12 -12.12 34.84 -12.85
C ALA A 12 -11.91 33.41 -13.39
N THR A 13 -11.77 33.26 -14.73
CA THR A 13 -11.41 31.95 -15.32
C THR A 13 -10.05 31.44 -14.84
N ILE A 14 -9.11 32.33 -14.51
CA ILE A 14 -7.73 31.96 -14.17
C ILE A 14 -7.65 31.11 -12.90
N PRO A 15 -8.14 31.58 -11.75
CA PRO A 15 -8.12 30.76 -10.54
C PRO A 15 -9.02 29.52 -10.65
N ALA A 16 -10.15 29.59 -11.39
CA ALA A 16 -11.03 28.43 -11.58
C ALA A 16 -10.34 27.31 -12.38
N VAL A 17 -9.71 27.65 -13.51
CA VAL A 17 -8.94 26.70 -14.32
C VAL A 17 -7.76 26.16 -13.54
N ALA A 18 -7.01 27.02 -12.84
CA ALA A 18 -5.88 26.58 -12.03
C ALA A 18 -6.28 25.61 -10.90
N ALA A 19 -7.43 25.84 -10.25
CA ALA A 19 -7.97 24.94 -9.23
C ALA A 19 -8.29 23.55 -9.81
N PHE A 20 -8.92 23.49 -10.98
CA PHE A 20 -9.22 22.22 -11.63
C PHE A 20 -8.00 21.51 -12.20
N VAL A 21 -7.03 22.27 -12.74
CA VAL A 21 -5.76 21.72 -13.17
C VAL A 21 -5.02 21.13 -11.97
N GLY A 22 -5.00 21.83 -10.82
CA GLY A 22 -4.43 21.31 -9.57
C GLY A 22 -5.10 20.01 -9.13
N LEU A 23 -6.44 19.95 -9.12
CA LEU A 23 -7.19 18.72 -8.84
C LEU A 23 -6.83 17.59 -9.82
N SER A 24 -6.86 17.87 -11.12
CA SER A 24 -6.65 16.88 -12.18
C SER A 24 -5.21 16.35 -12.22
N THR A 25 -4.23 17.23 -11.99
CA THR A 25 -2.81 16.86 -11.98
C THR A 25 -2.45 16.03 -10.76
N ASN A 26 -2.97 16.37 -9.58
CA ASN A 26 -2.78 15.57 -8.38
C ASN A 26 -3.49 14.20 -8.50
N LEU A 27 -4.72 14.17 -9.05
CA LEU A 27 -5.43 12.92 -9.36
C LEU A 27 -4.64 12.03 -10.32
N MET A 28 -4.14 12.62 -11.42
CA MET A 28 -3.28 11.91 -12.36
C MET A 28 -2.02 11.40 -11.67
N GLY A 29 -1.43 12.20 -10.77
CA GLY A 29 -0.25 11.81 -10.00
C GLY A 29 -0.49 10.56 -9.15
N VAL A 30 -1.59 10.52 -8.39
CA VAL A 30 -1.98 9.32 -7.63
C VAL A 30 -2.19 8.12 -8.56
N LYS A 31 -2.86 8.30 -9.70
CA LYS A 31 -3.08 7.21 -10.67
C LYS A 31 -1.75 6.69 -11.23
N MET A 32 -0.82 7.58 -11.57
CA MET A 32 0.51 7.27 -12.10
C MET A 32 1.44 6.59 -11.08
N LEU A 33 1.17 6.73 -9.78
CA LEU A 33 1.92 6.06 -8.72
C LEU A 33 1.63 4.56 -8.70
N PHE A 34 0.38 4.16 -8.88
CA PHE A 34 -0.05 2.77 -8.72
C PHE A 34 -0.39 2.04 -10.02
N TYR A 35 -0.78 2.76 -11.07
CA TYR A 35 -1.29 2.19 -12.30
C TYR A 35 -0.56 2.71 -13.55
N PRO A 36 -0.49 1.91 -14.61
CA PRO A 36 -0.92 0.50 -14.69
C PRO A 36 0.07 -0.44 -13.95
N ILE A 37 -0.40 -1.60 -13.48
CA ILE A 37 0.41 -2.58 -12.73
C ILE A 37 1.55 -3.12 -13.61
N GLU A 38 1.22 -3.45 -14.85
CA GLU A 38 2.18 -3.80 -15.90
C GLU A 38 2.46 -2.60 -16.79
N TYR A 39 3.59 -2.63 -17.49
CA TYR A 39 3.92 -1.57 -18.42
C TYR A 39 2.93 -1.54 -19.59
N ALA A 40 2.24 -0.42 -19.77
CA ALA A 40 1.33 -0.21 -20.88
C ALA A 40 1.91 0.81 -21.86
N GLY A 41 1.96 0.44 -23.14
CA GLY A 41 2.39 1.33 -24.23
C GLY A 41 3.38 0.68 -25.20
N PHE A 42 3.92 1.48 -26.11
CA PHE A 42 4.92 1.04 -27.07
C PHE A 42 6.32 1.09 -26.46
N ASP A 43 6.89 -0.10 -26.22
CA ASP A 43 8.24 -0.28 -25.68
C ASP A 43 9.32 -0.09 -26.76
N TRP A 44 9.38 1.11 -27.35
CA TRP A 44 10.42 1.46 -28.33
C TRP A 44 11.76 1.81 -27.66
N HIS A 45 11.69 2.51 -26.52
CA HIS A 45 12.87 2.89 -25.75
C HIS A 45 12.50 3.13 -24.29
N ARG A 46 12.93 2.22 -23.41
CA ARG A 46 12.84 2.33 -21.96
C ARG A 46 14.24 2.59 -21.38
N PRO A 47 14.46 3.65 -20.59
CA PRO A 47 15.79 3.98 -20.04
C PRO A 47 16.41 2.88 -19.20
N GLY A 48 15.58 1.99 -18.63
CA GLY A 48 16.01 0.80 -17.91
C GLY A 48 14.82 -0.05 -17.45
N PRO A 49 15.07 -1.30 -16.99
CA PRO A 49 14.03 -2.23 -16.58
C PRO A 49 13.19 -1.73 -15.39
N HIS A 50 13.74 -0.85 -14.55
CA HIS A 50 13.06 -0.26 -13.38
C HIS A 50 12.61 1.19 -13.59
N SER A 51 12.55 1.66 -14.83
CA SER A 51 12.04 3.01 -15.14
C SER A 51 10.53 2.97 -15.40
N PRO A 52 9.70 3.79 -14.72
CA PRO A 52 8.25 3.76 -14.92
C PRO A 52 7.81 4.36 -16.27
N TRP A 53 8.67 5.14 -16.93
CA TRP A 53 8.34 5.83 -18.17
C TRP A 53 9.10 5.26 -19.37
N GLY A 54 8.43 5.22 -20.52
CA GLY A 54 9.08 5.11 -21.82
C GLY A 54 8.57 6.21 -22.76
N VAL A 55 9.08 6.26 -23.99
CA VAL A 55 8.73 7.32 -24.96
C VAL A 55 7.22 7.36 -25.25
N LEU A 56 6.56 6.19 -25.29
CA LEU A 56 5.12 6.04 -25.54
C LEU A 56 4.50 4.97 -24.62
N GLY A 57 4.91 4.95 -23.35
CA GLY A 57 4.33 4.03 -22.39
C GLY A 57 4.62 4.41 -20.95
N TRP A 58 3.78 3.88 -20.06
CA TRP A 58 3.79 4.17 -18.63
C TRP A 58 3.55 2.90 -17.83
N GLN A 59 4.19 2.81 -16.67
CA GLN A 59 3.90 1.85 -15.62
C GLN A 59 3.80 2.60 -14.30
N GLY A 60 2.91 2.14 -13.43
CA GLY A 60 2.84 2.63 -12.06
C GLY A 60 4.21 2.55 -11.38
N VAL A 61 4.61 3.61 -10.69
CA VAL A 61 5.92 3.69 -10.01
C VAL A 61 6.10 2.55 -9.00
N VAL A 62 5.08 2.29 -8.16
CA VAL A 62 5.11 1.24 -7.12
C VAL A 62 5.22 -0.17 -7.74
N PRO A 63 4.40 -0.56 -8.73
CA PRO A 63 4.59 -1.83 -9.47
C PRO A 63 5.92 -1.95 -10.23
N CYS A 64 6.47 -0.84 -10.70
CA CYS A 64 7.74 -0.84 -11.45
C CYS A 64 8.93 -1.14 -10.54
N LYS A 65 8.88 -0.69 -9.28
CA LYS A 65 9.98 -0.78 -8.30
C LYS A 65 9.70 -1.73 -7.14
N THR A 66 8.78 -2.68 -7.33
CA THR A 66 8.34 -3.62 -6.30
C THR A 66 9.50 -4.30 -5.57
N GLU A 67 10.54 -4.78 -6.27
CA GLU A 67 11.66 -5.49 -5.64
C GLU A 67 12.44 -4.61 -4.65
N GLN A 68 12.76 -3.37 -5.04
CA GLN A 68 13.48 -2.41 -4.21
C GLN A 68 12.64 -2.00 -2.99
N MET A 69 11.36 -1.72 -3.21
CA MET A 69 10.43 -1.28 -2.15
C MET A 69 10.10 -2.41 -1.18
N ALA A 70 9.85 -3.62 -1.68
CA ALA A 70 9.64 -4.81 -0.88
C ALA A 70 10.89 -5.12 -0.05
N GLY A 71 12.09 -5.01 -0.62
CA GLY A 71 13.35 -5.21 0.11
C GLY A 71 13.48 -4.30 1.35
N ARG A 72 13.16 -3.00 1.20
CA ARG A 72 13.15 -2.05 2.33
C ARG A 72 12.09 -2.40 3.37
N LEU A 73 10.85 -2.67 2.96
CA LEU A 73 9.78 -3.06 3.87
C LEU A 73 10.11 -4.34 4.65
N VAL A 74 10.67 -5.35 3.97
CA VAL A 74 11.08 -6.62 4.59
C VAL A 74 12.16 -6.36 5.62
N GLU A 75 13.17 -5.54 5.30
CA GLU A 75 14.23 -5.18 6.24
C GLU A 75 13.65 -4.53 7.51
N ILE A 76 12.71 -3.60 7.35
CA ILE A 76 12.05 -2.93 8.47
C ILE A 76 11.25 -3.93 9.33
N VAL A 77 10.40 -4.74 8.69
CA VAL A 77 9.53 -5.70 9.39
C VAL A 77 10.38 -6.71 10.15
N THR A 78 11.41 -7.26 9.53
CA THR A 78 12.27 -8.31 10.13
C THR A 78 13.24 -7.78 11.18
N ARG A 79 13.73 -6.54 11.05
CA ARG A 79 14.70 -5.97 12.01
C ARG A 79 14.06 -5.29 13.20
N LYS A 80 12.93 -4.60 12.99
CA LYS A 80 12.34 -3.72 14.02
C LYS A 80 10.99 -4.19 14.54
N LEU A 81 10.20 -4.91 13.75
CA LEU A 81 8.79 -5.13 14.06
C LEU A 81 8.44 -6.56 14.47
N LEU A 82 8.99 -7.59 13.83
CA LEU A 82 8.58 -8.97 14.09
C LEU A 82 9.77 -9.89 14.36
N SER A 83 9.67 -10.67 15.44
CA SER A 83 10.60 -11.77 15.75
C SER A 83 9.84 -13.09 15.66
N LEU A 84 10.40 -14.06 14.93
CA LEU A 84 9.81 -15.40 14.81
C LEU A 84 9.82 -16.13 16.16
N THR A 85 10.94 -16.07 16.89
CA THR A 85 11.09 -16.69 18.20
C THR A 85 10.03 -16.22 19.19
N GLU A 86 9.72 -14.92 19.18
CA GLU A 86 8.65 -14.37 20.02
C GLU A 86 7.26 -14.80 19.55
N ALA A 87 6.97 -14.70 18.25
CA ALA A 87 5.65 -15.03 17.72
C ALA A 87 5.32 -16.51 17.91
N PHE A 88 6.22 -17.41 17.50
CA PHE A 88 6.04 -18.86 17.65
C PHE A 88 6.16 -19.30 19.12
N GLY A 89 6.90 -18.58 19.95
CA GLY A 89 6.98 -18.83 21.40
C GLY A 89 5.64 -18.69 22.14
N ARG A 90 4.65 -18.02 21.54
CA ARG A 90 3.28 -17.91 22.07
C ARG A 90 2.42 -19.14 21.79
N LEU A 91 2.82 -20.00 20.85
CA LEU A 91 2.09 -21.23 20.55
C LEU A 91 2.12 -22.17 21.77
N GLU A 92 0.99 -22.77 22.11
CA GLU A 92 0.96 -23.79 23.16
C GLU A 92 1.15 -25.18 22.54
N ALA A 93 2.01 -25.99 23.15
CA ALA A 93 2.38 -27.29 22.59
C ALA A 93 1.23 -28.31 22.55
N ARG A 94 0.35 -28.33 23.55
CA ARG A 94 -0.75 -29.31 23.60
C ARG A 94 -1.88 -28.96 22.63
N PRO A 95 -2.46 -27.74 22.62
CA PRO A 95 -3.53 -27.42 21.69
C PRO A 95 -3.10 -27.53 20.23
N LEU A 96 -1.89 -27.06 19.89
CA LEU A 96 -1.39 -27.19 18.52
C LEU A 96 -1.19 -28.66 18.12
N ALA A 97 -0.67 -29.50 19.02
CA ALA A 97 -0.53 -30.93 18.78
C ALA A 97 -1.88 -31.62 18.55
N ASP A 98 -2.90 -31.28 19.34
CA ASP A 98 -4.25 -31.84 19.20
C ASP A 98 -4.89 -31.43 17.86
N LEU A 99 -4.64 -30.21 17.39
CA LEU A 99 -5.14 -29.71 16.10
C LEU A 99 -4.39 -30.32 14.89
N LEU A 100 -3.10 -30.60 15.04
CA LEU A 100 -2.28 -31.24 14.00
C LEU A 100 -2.46 -32.76 13.94
N PHE A 101 -2.83 -33.39 15.06
CA PHE A 101 -2.94 -34.84 15.18
C PHE A 101 -3.80 -35.49 14.09
N PRO A 102 -5.02 -35.02 13.77
CA PRO A 102 -5.86 -35.65 12.76
C PRO A 102 -5.24 -35.61 11.36
N ALA A 103 -4.57 -34.50 11.01
CA ALA A 103 -3.92 -34.35 9.71
C ALA A 103 -2.72 -35.28 9.58
N VAL A 104 -1.88 -35.37 10.61
CA VAL A 104 -0.71 -36.24 10.61
C VAL A 104 -1.10 -37.72 10.67
N ASP A 105 -2.09 -38.08 11.50
CA ASP A 105 -2.60 -39.46 11.61
C ASP A 105 -3.19 -39.94 10.27
N GLU A 106 -3.97 -39.10 9.58
CA GLU A 106 -4.50 -39.42 8.26
C GLU A 106 -3.40 -39.53 7.20
N ALA A 107 -2.42 -38.63 7.19
CA ALA A 107 -1.29 -38.72 6.25
C ALA A 107 -0.46 -39.98 6.46
N VAL A 108 -0.19 -40.36 7.72
CA VAL A 108 0.51 -41.61 8.05
C VAL A 108 -0.31 -42.82 7.62
N ARG A 109 -1.63 -42.83 7.88
CA ARG A 109 -2.53 -43.90 7.42
C ARG A 109 -2.49 -44.06 5.91
N ARG A 110 -2.61 -42.95 5.17
CA ARG A 110 -2.65 -42.89 3.71
C ARG A 110 -1.33 -43.33 3.07
N ASP A 111 -0.21 -42.82 3.57
CA ASP A 111 1.09 -42.96 2.89
C ASP A 111 1.94 -44.11 3.45
N CYS A 112 1.71 -44.52 4.71
CA CYS A 112 2.51 -45.53 5.42
C CYS A 112 1.70 -46.80 5.76
N GLY A 113 0.37 -46.74 5.70
CA GLY A 113 -0.55 -47.86 5.94
C GLY A 113 -1.09 -47.97 7.38
N GLU A 114 -2.18 -48.72 7.53
CA GLU A 114 -2.96 -48.84 8.78
C GLU A 114 -2.14 -49.36 9.97
N ALA A 115 -1.18 -50.26 9.72
CA ALA A 115 -0.33 -50.84 10.75
C ALA A 115 0.53 -49.77 11.45
N TRP A 116 1.12 -48.86 10.69
CA TRP A 116 1.94 -47.77 11.24
C TRP A 116 1.08 -46.73 11.96
N ALA A 117 -0.09 -46.39 11.39
CA ALA A 117 -1.04 -45.50 12.05
C ALA A 117 -1.43 -46.07 13.43
N TRP A 118 -1.78 -47.36 13.52
CA TRP A 118 -2.15 -48.00 14.78
C TRP A 118 -1.02 -47.97 15.83
N VAL A 119 0.22 -48.23 15.42
CA VAL A 119 1.40 -48.20 16.31
C VAL A 119 1.70 -46.79 16.81
N LEU A 120 1.62 -45.77 15.94
CA LEU A 120 2.00 -44.41 16.28
C LEU A 120 0.91 -43.62 16.99
N ARG A 121 -0.36 -43.91 16.72
CA ARG A 121 -1.53 -43.21 17.28
C ARG A 121 -1.46 -42.93 18.80
N PRO A 122 -1.10 -43.87 19.69
CA PRO A 122 -1.02 -43.59 21.13
C PRO A 122 0.12 -42.64 21.51
N PHE A 123 1.18 -42.59 20.71
CA PHE A 123 2.37 -41.76 20.98
C PHE A 123 2.34 -40.42 20.24
N LEU A 124 1.59 -40.33 19.14
CA LEU A 124 1.55 -39.16 18.26
C LEU A 124 1.24 -37.85 18.99
N PRO A 125 0.26 -37.76 19.91
CA PRO A 125 0.00 -36.51 20.64
C PRO A 125 1.19 -36.06 21.50
N MET A 126 1.86 -37.01 22.16
CA MET A 126 3.06 -36.74 22.98
C MET A 126 4.23 -36.28 22.10
N VAL A 127 4.44 -36.95 20.97
CA VAL A 127 5.50 -36.62 20.02
C VAL A 127 5.26 -35.26 19.39
N LEU A 128 4.04 -34.98 18.91
CA LEU A 128 3.68 -33.67 18.33
C LEU A 128 3.85 -32.56 19.36
N SER A 129 3.43 -32.77 20.60
CA SER A 129 3.64 -31.79 21.68
C SER A 129 5.14 -31.51 21.90
N HIS A 130 5.98 -32.55 21.90
CA HIS A 130 7.44 -32.38 21.99
C HIS A 130 8.02 -31.64 20.77
N LEU A 131 7.55 -31.96 19.55
CA LEU A 131 7.97 -31.32 18.32
C LEU A 131 7.60 -29.84 18.29
N VAL A 132 6.43 -29.45 18.81
CA VAL A 132 6.06 -28.03 18.93
C VAL A 132 7.02 -27.29 19.86
N VAL A 133 7.39 -27.87 21.00
CA VAL A 133 8.36 -27.25 21.93
C VAL A 133 9.75 -27.14 21.28
N ALA A 134 10.17 -28.14 20.51
CA ALA A 134 11.44 -28.09 19.78
C ALA A 134 11.39 -27.05 18.65
N LEU A 135 10.26 -26.97 17.92
CA LEU A 135 10.02 -26.00 16.85
C LEU A 135 10.17 -24.57 17.37
N GLN A 136 9.60 -24.27 18.54
CA GLN A 136 9.71 -22.94 19.17
C GLN A 136 11.15 -22.49 19.40
N LYS A 137 12.07 -23.42 19.63
CA LYS A 137 13.48 -23.12 19.91
C LYS A 137 14.32 -23.00 18.65
N GLU A 138 13.92 -23.67 17.57
CA GLU A 138 14.68 -23.79 16.34
C GLU A 138 14.01 -23.06 15.15
N ILE A 139 12.94 -22.29 15.40
CA ILE A 139 12.11 -21.69 14.34
C ILE A 139 12.89 -20.80 13.36
N GLU A 140 13.93 -20.10 13.82
CA GLU A 140 14.77 -19.24 12.97
C GLU A 140 15.61 -20.05 11.97
N ASP A 141 15.93 -21.31 12.28
CA ASP A 141 16.60 -22.22 11.36
C ASP A 141 15.61 -22.82 10.35
N LEU A 142 14.34 -22.99 10.75
CA LEU A 142 13.30 -23.60 9.92
C LEU A 142 12.63 -22.63 8.94
N LEU A 143 12.53 -21.35 9.30
CA LEU A 143 11.70 -20.39 8.60
C LEU A 143 12.45 -19.07 8.37
N ASP A 144 12.76 -18.77 7.11
CA ASP A 144 13.27 -17.46 6.74
C ASP A 144 12.12 -16.47 6.50
N LEU A 145 11.77 -15.70 7.54
CA LEU A 145 10.75 -14.64 7.45
C LEU A 145 11.04 -13.63 6.34
N ARG A 146 12.31 -13.32 6.06
CA ARG A 146 12.67 -12.39 4.97
C ARG A 146 12.21 -12.95 3.64
N SER A 147 12.46 -14.23 3.37
CA SER A 147 12.01 -14.89 2.14
C SER A 147 10.48 -14.95 2.02
N VAL A 148 9.76 -15.21 3.11
CA VAL A 148 8.29 -15.28 3.13
C VAL A 148 7.68 -13.92 2.77
N VAL A 149 8.13 -12.85 3.42
CA VAL A 149 7.63 -11.49 3.17
C VAL A 149 8.04 -11.00 1.78
N LEU A 150 9.29 -11.24 1.37
CA LEU A 150 9.79 -10.81 0.05
C LEU A 150 9.04 -11.52 -1.08
N SER A 151 8.88 -12.83 -0.99
CA SER A 151 8.19 -13.63 -2.01
C SER A 151 6.72 -13.23 -2.15
N ALA A 152 6.05 -12.85 -1.06
CA ALA A 152 4.67 -12.35 -1.10
C ALA A 152 4.54 -11.08 -1.95
N PHE A 153 5.47 -10.13 -1.83
CA PHE A 153 5.43 -8.88 -2.60
C PHE A 153 6.01 -8.99 -4.01
N VAL A 154 7.06 -9.81 -4.21
CA VAL A 154 7.71 -9.94 -5.53
C VAL A 154 6.91 -10.84 -6.47
N ARG A 155 6.30 -11.91 -5.94
CA ARG A 155 5.46 -12.81 -6.74
C ARG A 155 4.19 -12.12 -7.21
N ASP A 156 3.66 -11.23 -6.38
CA ASP A 156 2.44 -10.49 -6.67
C ASP A 156 2.60 -9.01 -6.34
N LYS A 157 2.87 -8.22 -7.39
CA LYS A 157 3.01 -6.76 -7.29
C LYS A 157 1.73 -6.09 -6.80
N VAL A 158 0.57 -6.72 -6.98
CA VAL A 158 -0.72 -6.21 -6.54
C VAL A 158 -0.77 -6.14 -5.02
N VAL A 159 -0.19 -7.12 -4.31
CA VAL A 159 -0.15 -7.11 -2.84
C VAL A 159 0.57 -5.87 -2.30
N LEU A 160 1.67 -5.46 -2.94
CA LEU A 160 2.40 -4.26 -2.54
C LEU A 160 1.59 -2.98 -2.83
N VAL A 161 0.96 -2.92 -4.01
CA VAL A 161 0.09 -1.79 -4.39
C VAL A 161 -1.08 -1.66 -3.42
N ASP A 162 -1.75 -2.77 -3.12
CA ASP A 162 -2.86 -2.84 -2.18
C ASP A 162 -2.46 -2.40 -0.77
N LEU A 163 -1.27 -2.79 -0.31
CA LEU A 163 -0.75 -2.35 0.99
C LEU A 163 -0.71 -0.82 1.06
N PHE A 164 -0.10 -0.17 0.07
CA PHE A 164 0.06 1.29 0.05
C PHE A 164 -1.26 2.02 -0.17
N GLN A 165 -2.13 1.52 -1.04
CA GLN A 165 -3.45 2.10 -1.26
C GLN A 165 -4.34 1.95 -0.03
N LYS A 166 -4.22 0.82 0.68
CA LYS A 166 -4.99 0.58 1.91
C LYS A 166 -4.54 1.54 3.00
N VAL A 167 -3.25 1.50 3.33
CA VAL A 167 -2.62 2.29 4.40
C VAL A 167 -2.70 3.79 4.14
N GLY A 168 -2.47 4.20 2.89
CA GLY A 168 -2.41 5.61 2.50
C GLY A 168 -3.73 6.19 1.98
N ARG A 169 -4.86 5.47 2.07
CA ARG A 169 -6.12 5.89 1.42
C ARG A 169 -6.50 7.33 1.72
N VAL A 170 -6.43 7.73 2.98
CA VAL A 170 -6.85 9.08 3.42
C VAL A 170 -5.85 10.12 2.98
N GLU A 171 -4.56 9.79 3.01
CA GLU A 171 -3.48 10.67 2.59
C GLU A 171 -3.48 10.90 1.08
N LEU A 172 -3.75 9.87 0.30
CA LEU A 172 -3.95 9.94 -1.14
C LEU A 172 -5.21 10.78 -1.48
N ASP A 173 -6.32 10.57 -0.77
CA ASP A 173 -7.52 11.39 -0.92
C ASP A 173 -7.22 12.87 -0.62
N PHE A 174 -6.49 13.15 0.46
CA PHE A 174 -6.05 14.50 0.82
C PHE A 174 -5.13 15.11 -0.25
N LEU A 175 -4.20 14.34 -0.81
CA LEU A 175 -3.30 14.80 -1.87
C LEU A 175 -4.11 15.27 -3.09
N VAL A 176 -5.17 14.56 -3.48
CA VAL A 176 -6.04 14.98 -4.58
C VAL A 176 -6.91 16.17 -4.20
N GLU A 177 -7.60 16.11 -3.05
CA GLU A 177 -8.54 17.16 -2.61
C GLU A 177 -7.85 18.51 -2.38
N SER A 178 -6.64 18.49 -1.81
CA SER A 178 -5.83 19.69 -1.58
C SER A 178 -5.37 20.37 -2.87
N GLY A 179 -5.28 19.63 -3.98
CA GLY A 179 -4.93 20.15 -5.29
C GLY A 179 -5.87 21.25 -5.78
N LEU A 180 -7.16 21.16 -5.44
CA LEU A 180 -8.14 22.22 -5.76
C LEU A 180 -7.85 23.52 -5.00
N GLY A 181 -7.57 23.41 -3.70
CA GLY A 181 -7.29 24.56 -2.83
C GLY A 181 -5.98 25.26 -3.20
N PHE A 182 -4.89 24.51 -3.32
CA PHE A 182 -3.60 25.05 -3.73
C PHE A 182 -3.63 25.61 -5.16
N GLY A 183 -4.27 24.89 -6.09
CA GLY A 183 -4.46 25.36 -7.46
C GLY A 183 -5.23 26.68 -7.53
N ALA A 184 -6.25 26.87 -6.70
CA ALA A 184 -7.00 28.13 -6.63
C ALA A 184 -6.12 29.28 -6.09
N ILE A 185 -5.38 29.07 -4.99
CA ILE A 185 -4.52 30.08 -4.36
C ILE A 185 -3.40 30.50 -5.32
N LEU A 186 -2.71 29.52 -5.92
CA LEU A 186 -1.66 29.78 -6.91
C LEU A 186 -2.24 30.36 -8.21
N GLY A 187 -3.48 30.02 -8.56
CA GLY A 187 -4.22 30.62 -9.65
C GLY A 187 -4.51 32.11 -9.45
N ILE A 188 -4.76 32.56 -8.22
CA ILE A 188 -4.85 33.98 -7.88
C ILE A 188 -3.49 34.68 -8.09
N ALA A 189 -2.40 34.04 -7.68
CA ALA A 189 -1.05 34.56 -7.93
C ALA A 189 -0.74 34.63 -9.44
N GLN A 190 -1.13 33.60 -10.21
CA GLN A 190 -1.05 33.58 -11.67
C GLN A 190 -1.87 34.71 -12.30
N MET A 191 -3.08 34.99 -11.80
CA MET A 191 -3.91 36.11 -12.24
C MET A 191 -3.21 37.45 -12.01
N ILE A 192 -2.58 37.65 -10.84
CA ILE A 192 -1.82 38.86 -10.53
C ILE A 192 -0.62 38.99 -11.48
N ALA A 193 0.13 37.91 -11.71
CA ALA A 193 1.25 37.90 -12.65
C ALA A 193 0.83 38.27 -14.09
N TRP A 194 -0.33 37.77 -14.53
CA TRP A 194 -0.90 38.10 -15.83
C TRP A 194 -1.26 39.60 -15.96
N VAL A 195 -1.81 40.20 -14.90
CA VAL A 195 -2.15 41.63 -14.89
C VAL A 195 -0.91 42.51 -15.04
N VAL A 196 0.22 42.10 -14.46
CA VAL A 196 1.49 42.85 -14.52
C VAL A 196 2.22 42.64 -15.84
N ALA A 197 2.21 41.42 -16.39
CA ALA A 197 2.95 41.07 -17.60
C ALA A 197 2.10 40.22 -18.57
N PRO A 198 1.14 40.82 -19.31
CA PRO A 198 0.26 40.12 -20.24
C PRO A 198 1.00 39.77 -21.55
N ARG A 199 1.89 38.78 -21.50
CA ARG A 199 2.57 38.22 -22.68
C ARG A 199 2.02 36.83 -22.98
N PRO A 200 1.98 36.38 -24.24
CA PRO A 200 1.39 35.09 -24.61
C PRO A 200 1.99 33.87 -23.88
N TRP A 201 3.25 33.96 -23.45
CA TRP A 201 3.95 32.91 -22.72
C TRP A 201 3.76 32.97 -21.19
N THR A 202 3.21 34.07 -20.65
CA THR A 202 3.05 34.24 -19.20
C THR A 202 2.11 33.19 -18.60
N LEU A 203 0.97 32.88 -19.24
CA LEU A 203 0.04 31.86 -18.75
C LEU A 203 0.59 30.43 -18.85
N PRO A 204 1.23 29.99 -19.96
CA PRO A 204 1.91 28.69 -20.00
C PRO A 204 3.00 28.53 -18.94
N VAL A 205 3.87 29.53 -18.78
CA VAL A 205 4.96 29.47 -17.79
C VAL A 205 4.42 29.50 -16.37
N ALA A 206 3.44 30.37 -16.09
CA ALA A 206 2.79 30.42 -14.79
C ALA A 206 2.02 29.13 -14.49
N GLY A 207 1.31 28.56 -15.48
CA GLY A 207 0.63 27.28 -15.35
C GLY A 207 1.59 26.14 -15.06
N ALA A 208 2.76 26.11 -15.71
CA ALA A 208 3.81 25.14 -15.42
C ALA A 208 4.31 25.25 -13.98
N PHE A 209 4.57 26.49 -13.53
CA PHE A 209 5.02 26.78 -12.17
C PHE A 209 3.95 26.41 -11.13
N VAL A 210 2.69 26.72 -11.40
CA VAL A 210 1.55 26.38 -10.54
C VAL A 210 1.40 24.86 -10.42
N GLY A 211 1.44 24.12 -11.53
CA GLY A 211 1.36 22.66 -11.52
C GLY A 211 2.52 22.01 -10.75
N TYR A 212 3.74 22.49 -11.00
CA TYR A 212 4.94 22.03 -10.29
C TYR A 212 4.84 22.28 -8.79
N ILE A 213 4.54 23.52 -8.37
CA ILE A 213 4.49 23.89 -6.96
C ILE A 213 3.31 23.25 -6.24
N THR A 214 2.15 23.13 -6.88
CA THR A 214 0.98 22.48 -6.26
C THR A 214 1.30 21.04 -5.87
N ASN A 215 1.88 20.27 -6.80
CA ASN A 215 2.22 18.87 -6.53
C ASN A 215 3.35 18.77 -5.50
N TRP A 216 4.37 19.63 -5.60
CA TRP A 216 5.46 19.68 -4.62
C TRP A 216 4.97 20.00 -3.21
N ILE A 217 4.09 21.00 -3.03
CA ILE A 217 3.51 21.35 -1.74
C ILE A 217 2.64 20.20 -1.21
N ALA A 218 1.82 19.59 -2.06
CA ALA A 218 0.90 18.51 -1.65
C ALA A 218 1.66 17.29 -1.10
N ILE A 219 2.71 16.85 -1.81
CA ILE A 219 3.57 15.74 -1.36
C ILE A 219 4.34 16.14 -0.10
N LYS A 220 4.87 17.36 -0.05
CA LYS A 220 5.64 17.83 1.11
C LYS A 220 4.82 17.85 2.39
N LEU A 221 3.57 18.32 2.34
CA LEU A 221 2.67 18.37 3.51
C LEU A 221 2.21 17.01 4.02
N LEU A 222 2.40 15.98 3.21
CA LEU A 222 1.95 14.64 3.52
C LEU A 222 2.98 13.92 4.44
N PHE A 223 4.27 14.26 4.36
CA PHE A 223 5.34 13.75 5.24
C PHE A 223 5.95 14.79 6.19
N GLU A 224 6.17 16.03 5.73
CA GLU A 224 6.82 17.07 6.53
C GLU A 224 5.82 18.06 7.19
N PRO A 225 6.08 18.52 8.43
CA PRO A 225 7.17 18.12 9.31
C PRO A 225 6.86 16.81 10.05
N ALA A 226 7.88 15.97 10.25
CA ALA A 226 7.76 14.70 10.96
C ALA A 226 7.30 14.90 12.41
N GLU A 227 8.03 15.75 13.11
CA GLU A 227 7.71 16.17 14.46
C GLU A 227 6.64 17.26 14.46
N PRO A 228 5.66 17.20 15.39
CA PRO A 228 4.61 18.19 15.47
C PRO A 228 5.18 19.56 15.84
N GLN A 229 5.11 20.51 14.90
CA GLN A 229 5.52 21.89 15.14
C GLN A 229 4.37 22.72 15.67
N GLN A 230 4.59 23.40 16.78
CA GLN A 230 3.59 24.23 17.45
C GLN A 230 3.71 25.67 16.98
N PHE A 231 2.64 26.18 16.36
CA PHE A 231 2.47 27.58 15.98
C PHE A 231 1.31 28.18 16.79
N GLY A 232 1.60 28.55 18.04
CA GLY A 232 0.59 29.09 18.96
C GLY A 232 -0.51 28.06 19.26
N SER A 233 -1.77 28.38 18.92
CA SER A 233 -2.92 27.48 19.09
C SER A 233 -3.03 26.39 18.02
N PHE A 234 -2.14 26.40 17.01
CA PHE A 234 -2.14 25.45 15.91
C PHE A 234 -0.96 24.48 16.00
N VAL A 235 -1.21 23.20 15.67
CA VAL A 235 -0.14 22.19 15.51
C VAL A 235 -0.11 21.76 14.04
N LEU A 236 1.07 21.90 13.43
CA LEU A 236 1.35 21.47 12.06
C LEU A 236 2.19 20.19 12.11
N GLN A 237 1.73 19.13 11.46
CA GLN A 237 2.43 17.87 11.34
C GLN A 237 2.07 17.20 10.02
N GLY A 238 3.01 16.49 9.39
CA GLY A 238 2.75 15.68 8.20
C GLY A 238 1.54 14.75 8.41
N LEU A 239 0.71 14.61 7.37
CA LEU A 239 -0.57 13.90 7.52
C LEU A 239 -0.38 12.42 7.92
N PHE A 240 0.59 11.72 7.31
CA PHE A 240 0.91 10.33 7.65
C PHE A 240 1.31 10.19 9.12
N GLU A 241 2.24 11.02 9.58
CA GLU A 241 2.70 11.03 10.98
C GLU A 241 1.58 11.35 11.96
N SER A 242 0.71 12.29 11.58
CA SER A 242 -0.44 12.68 12.38
C SER A 242 -1.45 11.52 12.58
N ARG A 243 -1.44 10.54 11.65
CA ARG A 243 -2.29 9.35 11.61
C ARG A 243 -1.54 8.05 11.89
N GLN A 244 -0.32 8.11 12.44
CA GLN A 244 0.52 6.95 12.77
C GLN A 244 -0.25 5.81 13.45
N LEU A 245 -1.16 6.13 14.40
CA LEU A 245 -1.98 5.13 15.09
C LEU A 245 -2.90 4.35 14.14
N GLU A 246 -3.61 5.06 13.26
CA GLU A 246 -4.57 4.47 12.32
C GLU A 246 -3.84 3.68 11.23
N VAL A 247 -2.76 4.26 10.69
CA VAL A 247 -1.89 3.61 9.70
C VAL A 247 -1.28 2.32 10.27
N SER A 248 -0.85 2.33 11.53
CA SER A 248 -0.27 1.15 12.17
C SER A 248 -1.25 -0.01 12.31
N ASP A 249 -2.52 0.29 12.62
CA ASP A 249 -3.56 -0.73 12.68
C ASP A 249 -3.86 -1.31 11.29
N GLU A 250 -3.98 -0.46 10.27
CA GLU A 250 -4.22 -0.93 8.90
C GLU A 250 -3.03 -1.73 8.34
N PHE A 251 -1.80 -1.30 8.64
CA PHE A 251 -0.57 -2.02 8.27
C PHE A 251 -0.50 -3.39 8.94
N GLY A 252 -0.69 -3.45 10.26
CA GLY A 252 -0.65 -4.70 11.02
C GLY A 252 -1.71 -5.69 10.52
N ASN A 253 -2.94 -5.22 10.29
CA ASN A 253 -4.03 -6.02 9.76
C ASN A 253 -3.72 -6.54 8.35
N PHE A 254 -3.19 -5.69 7.46
CA PHE A 254 -2.84 -6.10 6.10
C PHE A 254 -1.72 -7.16 6.11
N MET A 255 -0.64 -6.90 6.85
CA MET A 255 0.51 -7.80 6.93
C MET A 255 0.11 -9.17 7.50
N ALA A 256 -0.65 -9.22 8.58
CA ALA A 256 -1.08 -10.47 9.19
C ALA A 256 -2.03 -11.29 8.29
N ASN A 257 -2.90 -10.63 7.52
CA ASN A 257 -3.91 -11.33 6.72
C ASN A 257 -3.44 -11.70 5.31
N ARG A 258 -2.54 -10.92 4.69
CA ARG A 258 -2.14 -11.10 3.29
C ARG A 258 -0.70 -11.55 3.09
N VAL A 259 0.21 -11.25 4.02
CA VAL A 259 1.66 -11.46 3.83
C VAL A 259 2.20 -12.54 4.77
N VAL A 260 1.95 -12.41 6.06
CA VAL A 260 2.48 -13.28 7.13
C VAL A 260 1.33 -14.05 7.79
N SER A 261 0.40 -14.53 6.96
CA SER A 261 -0.76 -15.28 7.43
C SER A 261 -0.39 -16.71 7.82
N SER A 262 -1.23 -17.35 8.64
CA SER A 262 -1.01 -18.72 9.10
C SER A 262 -0.79 -19.72 7.96
N HIS A 263 -1.55 -19.61 6.86
CA HIS A 263 -1.38 -20.49 5.71
C HIS A 263 -0.04 -20.28 4.99
N ARG A 264 0.41 -19.04 4.80
CA ARG A 264 1.71 -18.75 4.17
C ARG A 264 2.87 -19.22 5.05
N LEU A 265 2.76 -19.06 6.36
CA LEU A 265 3.77 -19.52 7.32
C LEU A 265 3.88 -21.05 7.34
N LEU A 266 2.74 -21.76 7.39
CA LEU A 266 2.74 -23.22 7.34
C LEU A 266 3.21 -23.75 5.98
N GLU A 267 2.84 -23.08 4.88
CA GLU A 267 3.29 -23.41 3.52
C GLU A 267 4.80 -23.24 3.39
N ALA A 268 5.36 -22.16 3.94
CA ALA A 268 6.79 -21.90 3.98
C ALA A 268 7.54 -22.91 4.86
N LEU A 269 7.00 -23.28 6.02
CA LEU A 269 7.57 -24.33 6.88
C LEU A 269 7.63 -25.69 6.16
N ALA A 270 6.57 -26.06 5.43
CA ALA A 270 6.51 -27.32 4.70
C ALA A 270 7.13 -27.25 3.28
N SER A 271 7.82 -26.15 2.95
CA SER A 271 8.51 -25.99 1.68
C SER A 271 9.73 -26.91 1.56
N GLY A 272 10.12 -27.27 0.34
CA GLY A 272 11.26 -28.16 0.08
C GLY A 272 10.99 -29.67 0.19
N GLY A 273 9.90 -30.09 0.83
CA GLY A 273 9.54 -31.51 0.94
C GLY A 273 10.59 -32.32 1.71
N ASP A 274 11.10 -33.40 1.12
CA ASP A 274 12.10 -34.27 1.75
C ASP A 274 13.49 -33.60 1.86
N ASP A 275 13.77 -32.61 1.02
CA ASP A 275 15.00 -31.81 1.06
C ASP A 275 14.82 -30.50 1.87
N GLY A 276 13.64 -30.31 2.48
CA GLY A 276 13.28 -29.09 3.21
C GLY A 276 13.74 -29.07 4.68
N GLU A 277 13.77 -27.88 5.26
CA GLU A 277 14.19 -27.66 6.66
C GLU A 277 13.30 -28.38 7.67
N LEU A 278 11.98 -28.46 7.43
CA LEU A 278 11.07 -29.19 8.29
C LEU A 278 11.37 -30.69 8.32
N TYR A 279 11.72 -31.30 7.18
CA TYR A 279 12.11 -32.72 7.14
C TYR A 279 13.42 -32.94 7.92
N ALA A 280 14.41 -32.07 7.71
CA ALA A 280 15.68 -32.11 8.44
C ALA A 280 15.48 -31.96 9.96
N PHE A 281 14.62 -31.04 10.38
CA PHE A 281 14.21 -30.85 11.76
C PHE A 281 13.54 -32.10 12.34
N LEU A 282 12.53 -32.65 11.65
CA LEU A 282 11.86 -33.88 12.11
C LEU A 282 12.86 -35.02 12.26
N ARG A 283 13.80 -35.15 11.32
CA ARG A 283 14.83 -36.20 11.38
C ARG A 283 15.80 -36.04 12.54
N ARG A 284 16.09 -34.80 12.96
CA ARG A 284 16.93 -34.48 14.12
C ARG A 284 16.23 -34.78 15.44
N GLN A 285 14.93 -34.47 15.54
CA GLN A 285 14.15 -34.63 16.77
C GLN A 285 13.63 -36.06 16.99
N LEU A 286 13.40 -36.80 15.90
CA LEU A 286 12.84 -38.15 15.95
C LEU A 286 13.91 -39.24 15.91
N PRO A 287 13.79 -40.31 16.71
CA PRO A 287 14.79 -41.37 16.75
C PRO A 287 14.85 -42.18 15.44
N TYR A 288 16.05 -42.67 15.09
CA TYR A 288 16.33 -43.46 13.89
C TYR A 288 15.33 -44.59 13.53
N PRO A 289 14.74 -45.36 14.47
CA PRO A 289 13.75 -46.40 14.14
C PRO A 289 12.51 -45.87 13.42
N ILE A 290 12.26 -44.56 13.38
CA ILE A 290 11.18 -43.98 12.59
C ILE A 290 11.60 -43.90 11.11
N PRO A 291 10.90 -44.61 10.20
CA PRO A 291 11.22 -44.60 8.78
C PRO A 291 11.03 -43.24 8.10
N SER A 292 11.84 -42.93 7.08
CA SER A 292 11.78 -41.68 6.31
C SER A 292 10.41 -41.37 5.71
N HIS A 293 9.67 -42.38 5.25
CA HIS A 293 8.33 -42.17 4.66
C HIS A 293 7.32 -41.60 5.67
N ILE A 294 7.49 -41.84 6.98
CA ILE A 294 6.65 -41.25 8.02
C ILE A 294 6.93 -39.76 8.16
N LEU A 295 8.21 -39.36 8.06
CA LEU A 295 8.61 -37.96 8.11
C LEU A 295 8.08 -37.21 6.87
N THR A 296 8.20 -37.82 5.70
CA THR A 296 7.61 -37.31 4.45
C THR A 296 6.10 -37.14 4.58
N ALA A 297 5.40 -38.13 5.13
CA ALA A 297 3.95 -38.05 5.38
C ALA A 297 3.60 -36.90 6.33
N ALA A 298 4.38 -36.69 7.39
CA ALA A 298 4.18 -35.59 8.33
C ALA A 298 4.40 -34.21 7.67
N VAL A 299 5.46 -34.03 6.86
CA VAL A 299 5.70 -32.79 6.10
C VAL A 299 4.55 -32.53 5.13
N GLN A 300 4.09 -33.57 4.43
CA GLN A 300 2.94 -33.47 3.52
C GLN A 300 1.63 -33.16 4.27
N ALA A 301 1.46 -33.64 5.50
CA ALA A 301 0.31 -33.28 6.33
C ALA A 301 0.30 -31.77 6.62
N ILE A 302 1.44 -31.20 7.06
CA ILE A 302 1.55 -29.77 7.31
C ILE A 302 1.33 -28.96 6.03
N LYS A 303 1.88 -29.42 4.90
CA LYS A 303 1.64 -28.80 3.59
C LYS A 303 0.17 -28.81 3.21
N THR A 304 -0.52 -29.94 3.43
CA THR A 304 -1.95 -30.10 3.14
C THR A 304 -2.77 -29.14 4.00
N CYS A 305 -2.46 -29.06 5.30
CA CYS A 305 -3.08 -28.08 6.21
C CYS A 305 -2.88 -26.65 5.70
N ALA A 306 -1.67 -26.29 5.25
CA ALA A 306 -1.38 -24.97 4.74
C ALA A 306 -2.15 -24.62 3.45
N THR A 307 -2.28 -25.58 2.52
CA THR A 307 -2.92 -25.35 1.22
C THR A 307 -4.44 -25.37 1.25
N ASP A 308 -5.05 -26.00 2.26
CA ASP A 308 -6.50 -26.02 2.44
C ASP A 308 -6.95 -25.46 3.81
N PRO A 309 -6.92 -24.12 3.98
CA PRO A 309 -7.34 -23.50 5.23
C PRO A 309 -8.82 -23.74 5.57
N LYS A 310 -9.65 -24.05 4.57
CA LYS A 310 -11.08 -24.30 4.75
C LYS A 310 -11.34 -25.68 5.36
N ALA A 311 -10.47 -26.67 5.08
CA ALA A 311 -10.54 -27.98 5.71
C ALA A 311 -10.04 -27.97 7.17
N TYR A 312 -9.14 -27.04 7.54
CA TYR A 312 -8.57 -26.94 8.88
C TYR A 312 -8.81 -25.57 9.55
N PRO A 313 -10.06 -25.10 9.65
CA PRO A 313 -10.35 -23.74 10.11
C PRO A 313 -9.93 -23.50 11.57
N GLU A 314 -10.06 -24.52 12.42
CA GLU A 314 -9.68 -24.44 13.84
C GLU A 314 -8.15 -24.30 14.02
N LEU A 315 -7.36 -25.00 13.21
CA LEU A 315 -5.90 -24.88 13.19
C LEU A 315 -5.48 -23.46 12.79
N HIS A 316 -6.02 -22.94 11.69
CA HIS A 316 -5.68 -21.60 11.21
C HIS A 316 -6.16 -20.50 12.15
N ALA A 317 -7.35 -20.64 12.74
CA ALA A 317 -7.85 -19.70 13.74
C ALA A 317 -6.92 -19.67 14.95
N TYR A 318 -6.57 -20.85 15.49
CA TYR A 318 -5.67 -20.97 16.63
C TYR A 318 -4.27 -20.38 16.34
N VAL A 319 -3.64 -20.76 15.22
CA VAL A 319 -2.31 -20.23 14.86
C VAL A 319 -2.36 -18.72 14.67
N THR A 320 -3.39 -18.19 14.00
CA THR A 320 -3.52 -16.74 13.79
C THR A 320 -3.70 -15.99 15.11
N GLU A 321 -4.55 -16.50 16.00
CA GLU A 321 -4.81 -15.92 17.31
C GLU A 321 -3.57 -15.94 18.21
N GLN A 322 -2.85 -17.07 18.27
CA GLN A 322 -1.70 -17.22 19.16
C GLN A 322 -0.45 -16.48 18.67
N LEU A 323 -0.19 -16.48 17.36
CA LEU A 323 0.94 -15.71 16.82
C LEU A 323 0.73 -14.20 17.03
N ASP A 324 -0.52 -13.73 16.99
CA ASP A 324 -0.93 -12.34 17.25
C ASP A 324 -0.05 -11.31 16.51
N ILE A 325 0.20 -11.59 15.23
CA ILE A 325 1.10 -10.81 14.37
C ILE A 325 0.52 -9.42 14.13
N GLU A 326 -0.81 -9.32 13.95
CA GLU A 326 -1.50 -8.06 13.71
C GLU A 326 -1.24 -7.05 14.84
N GLN A 327 -1.53 -7.43 16.09
CA GLN A 327 -1.32 -6.54 17.23
C GLN A 327 0.17 -6.31 17.50
N THR A 328 1.01 -7.32 17.30
CA THR A 328 2.47 -7.17 17.49
C THR A 328 3.05 -6.13 16.53
N LEU A 329 2.69 -6.20 15.24
CA LEU A 329 3.12 -5.23 14.24
C LEU A 329 2.52 -3.84 14.51
N ALA A 330 1.21 -3.76 14.76
CA ALA A 330 0.54 -2.49 14.99
C ALA A 330 1.07 -1.78 16.24
N SER A 331 1.22 -2.50 17.37
CA SER A 331 1.71 -1.92 18.61
C SER A 331 3.15 -1.43 18.50
N ARG A 332 4.04 -2.18 17.85
CA ARG A 332 5.44 -1.76 17.66
C ARG A 332 5.56 -0.57 16.72
N LEU A 333 4.77 -0.54 15.66
CA LEU A 333 4.76 0.60 14.73
C LEU A 333 4.26 1.89 15.40
N LYS A 334 3.29 1.77 16.32
CA LYS A 334 2.80 2.88 17.16
C LYS A 334 3.83 3.39 18.18
N LEU A 335 4.78 2.56 18.58
CA LEU A 335 5.83 2.91 19.55
C LEU A 335 7.03 3.59 18.91
N LEU A 336 7.14 3.56 17.58
CA LEU A 336 8.20 4.28 16.87
C LEU A 336 8.04 5.78 17.06
N SER A 337 9.18 6.48 17.11
CA SER A 337 9.17 7.93 17.02
C SER A 337 8.66 8.40 15.64
N PRO A 338 8.10 9.62 15.52
CA PRO A 338 7.62 10.12 14.23
C PRO A 338 8.68 10.14 13.14
N SER A 339 9.94 10.46 13.48
CA SER A 339 11.04 10.40 12.52
C SER A 339 11.36 8.97 12.08
N GLU A 340 11.35 8.00 13.00
CA GLU A 340 11.55 6.61 12.63
C GLU A 340 10.42 6.07 11.77
N PHE A 341 9.18 6.46 12.03
CA PHE A 341 8.01 6.08 11.24
C PHE A 341 8.04 6.73 9.85
N GLU A 342 8.42 8.01 9.77
CA GLU A 342 8.69 8.69 8.50
C GLU A 342 9.76 7.92 7.71
N ASP A 343 10.89 7.57 8.34
CA ASP A 343 11.95 6.79 7.71
C ASP A 343 11.47 5.41 7.19
N LEU A 344 10.36 4.86 7.71
CA LEU A 344 9.78 3.62 7.19
C LEU A 344 8.97 3.82 5.91
N LEU A 345 8.16 4.89 5.86
CA LEU A 345 7.20 5.12 4.79
C LEU A 345 7.73 6.08 3.72
N HIS A 346 8.47 7.11 4.12
CA HIS A 346 8.93 8.16 3.23
C HIS A 346 9.84 7.64 2.11
N PRO A 347 10.84 6.76 2.34
CA PRO A 347 11.68 6.25 1.26
C PRO A 347 10.91 5.47 0.20
N VAL A 348 9.73 4.95 0.53
CA VAL A 348 8.87 4.25 -0.41
C VAL A 348 8.18 5.24 -1.35
N PHE A 349 7.67 6.37 -0.81
CA PHE A 349 6.94 7.36 -1.59
C PHE A 349 7.86 8.38 -2.28
N GLN A 350 9.08 8.58 -1.79
CA GLN A 350 10.10 9.45 -2.39
C GLN A 350 10.57 8.99 -3.76
N GLU A 351 10.43 7.69 -4.07
CA GLU A 351 10.87 7.16 -5.36
C GLU A 351 10.04 7.77 -6.49
N ASP A 352 10.71 8.52 -7.35
CA ASP A 352 10.15 9.21 -8.52
C ASP A 352 9.16 10.35 -8.23
N GLU A 353 9.17 10.95 -7.04
CA GLU A 353 8.46 12.21 -6.75
C GLU A 353 8.78 13.30 -7.78
N ILE A 354 10.06 13.40 -8.18
CA ILE A 354 10.52 14.37 -9.18
C ILE A 354 9.81 14.15 -10.52
N THR A 355 9.63 12.90 -10.93
CA THR A 355 8.92 12.56 -12.17
C THR A 355 7.47 13.03 -12.08
N LEU A 356 6.82 12.77 -10.93
CA LEU A 356 5.44 13.18 -10.69
C LEU A 356 5.27 14.71 -10.73
N ILE A 357 6.14 15.42 -10.02
CA ILE A 357 6.15 16.89 -9.97
C ILE A 357 6.44 17.48 -11.35
N THR A 358 7.34 16.87 -12.13
CA THR A 358 7.68 17.30 -13.50
C THR A 358 6.50 17.13 -14.46
N VAL A 359 5.80 15.99 -14.38
CA VAL A 359 4.59 15.74 -15.19
C VAL A 359 3.48 16.73 -14.82
N GLY A 360 3.30 17.02 -13.53
CA GLY A 360 2.38 18.07 -13.07
C GLY A 360 2.70 19.44 -13.67
N GLY A 361 3.98 19.82 -13.71
CA GLY A 361 4.42 21.04 -14.39
C GLY A 361 4.15 21.04 -15.90
N LEU A 362 4.38 19.93 -16.59
CA LEU A 362 4.11 19.80 -18.02
C LEU A 362 2.60 19.96 -18.33
N LEU A 363 1.75 19.28 -17.56
CA LEU A 363 0.30 19.38 -17.67
C LEU A 363 -0.19 20.79 -17.36
N GLY A 364 0.39 21.45 -16.35
CA GLY A 364 0.15 22.86 -16.04
C GLY A 364 0.49 23.79 -17.21
N ALA A 365 1.61 23.55 -17.89
CA ALA A 365 2.01 24.32 -19.08
C ALA A 365 1.02 24.15 -20.24
N LEU A 366 0.58 22.91 -20.48
CA LEU A 366 -0.40 22.58 -21.51
C LEU A 366 -1.75 23.24 -21.21
N ALA A 367 -2.20 23.21 -19.96
CA ALA A 367 -3.41 23.89 -19.53
C ALA A 367 -3.32 25.41 -19.71
N GLY A 368 -2.18 26.02 -19.33
CA GLY A 368 -1.93 27.45 -19.55
C GLY A 368 -1.94 27.83 -21.03
N MET A 369 -1.45 26.95 -21.91
CA MET A 369 -1.51 27.14 -23.37
C MET A 369 -2.92 26.96 -23.94
N ALA A 370 -3.71 26.03 -23.41
CA ALA A 370 -5.13 25.91 -23.79
C ALA A 370 -5.91 27.16 -23.35
N GLN A 371 -5.61 27.67 -22.16
CA GLN A 371 -6.26 28.84 -21.59
C GLN A 371 -5.97 30.14 -22.36
N THR A 372 -4.73 30.33 -22.86
CA THR A 372 -4.43 31.48 -23.73
C THR A 372 -5.23 31.45 -25.03
N ARG A 373 -5.39 30.26 -25.64
CA ARG A 373 -6.15 30.10 -26.90
C ARG A 373 -7.66 30.23 -26.72
N LEU A 374 -8.21 29.75 -25.60
CA LEU A 374 -9.66 29.70 -25.37
C LEU A 374 -10.21 30.95 -24.69
N GLY A 375 -9.45 31.53 -23.76
CA GLY A 375 -9.94 32.59 -22.87
C GLY A 375 -9.69 34.02 -23.37
N TRP A 376 -8.70 34.24 -24.26
CA TRP A 376 -8.19 35.58 -24.52
C TRP A 376 -8.04 35.90 -26.02
N GLY A 377 -8.80 36.88 -26.50
CA GLY A 377 -8.65 37.49 -27.83
C GLY A 377 -9.49 36.83 -28.94
N GLY A 378 -10.68 37.39 -29.19
CA GLY A 378 -11.54 37.04 -30.32
C GLY A 378 -13.02 37.38 -30.09
N PRO A 379 -13.87 37.42 -31.14
CA PRO A 379 -15.31 37.56 -30.97
C PRO A 379 -15.86 36.39 -30.12
N GLY A 380 -16.64 36.72 -29.08
CA GLY A 380 -17.21 35.73 -28.15
C GLY A 380 -16.30 35.28 -27.00
N ALA A 381 -15.20 35.99 -26.70
CA ALA A 381 -14.28 35.66 -25.59
C ALA A 381 -15.01 35.52 -24.23
N THR A 382 -15.97 36.39 -23.93
CA THR A 382 -16.73 36.35 -22.67
C THR A 382 -17.64 35.10 -22.58
N LEU A 383 -18.24 34.67 -23.70
CA LEU A 383 -19.04 33.45 -23.76
C LEU A 383 -18.15 32.21 -23.55
N LYS A 384 -17.00 32.17 -24.23
CA LYS A 384 -16.01 31.09 -24.05
C LYS A 384 -15.52 31.01 -22.60
N ALA A 385 -15.21 32.16 -21.98
CA ALA A 385 -14.81 32.24 -20.58
C ALA A 385 -15.89 31.71 -19.62
N MET A 386 -17.17 32.06 -19.83
CA MET A 386 -18.29 31.53 -19.05
C MET A 386 -18.45 30.01 -19.22
N CYS A 387 -18.37 29.50 -20.45
CA CYS A 387 -18.42 28.06 -20.72
C CYS A 387 -17.28 27.32 -20.02
N THR A 388 -16.05 27.86 -20.06
CA THR A 388 -14.90 27.27 -19.38
C THR A 388 -15.10 27.22 -17.87
N ILE A 389 -15.57 28.31 -17.24
CA ILE A 389 -15.85 28.31 -15.79
C ILE A 389 -16.91 27.28 -15.45
N MET A 390 -18.04 27.25 -16.19
CA MET A 390 -19.10 26.27 -15.93
C MET A 390 -18.59 24.84 -16.08
N PHE A 391 -17.86 24.53 -17.15
CA PHE A 391 -17.31 23.20 -17.38
C PHE A 391 -16.35 22.79 -16.26
N VAL A 392 -15.42 23.67 -15.91
CA VAL A 392 -14.40 23.43 -14.90
C VAL A 392 -15.02 23.27 -13.51
N SER A 393 -15.94 24.16 -13.14
CA SER A 393 -16.65 24.07 -11.86
C SER A 393 -17.56 22.84 -11.81
N ALA A 394 -18.28 22.52 -12.88
CA ALA A 394 -19.11 21.32 -12.94
C ALA A 394 -18.27 20.05 -12.84
N SER A 395 -17.11 20.00 -13.50
CA SER A 395 -16.19 18.84 -13.44
C SER A 395 -15.60 18.66 -12.04
N SER A 396 -15.15 19.76 -11.41
CA SER A 396 -14.69 19.72 -10.01
C SER A 396 -15.81 19.27 -9.06
N VAL A 397 -17.04 19.77 -9.22
CA VAL A 397 -18.18 19.34 -8.39
C VAL A 397 -18.55 17.88 -8.65
N ALA A 398 -18.53 17.44 -9.90
CA ALA A 398 -18.80 16.05 -10.27
C ALA A 398 -17.81 15.09 -9.58
N TYR A 399 -16.52 15.44 -9.52
CA TYR A 399 -15.52 14.68 -8.76
C TYR A 399 -15.92 14.50 -7.28
N PHE A 400 -16.33 15.58 -6.60
CA PHE A 400 -16.71 15.50 -5.18
C PHE A 400 -18.07 14.82 -4.93
N VAL A 401 -19.02 14.96 -5.84
CA VAL A 401 -20.39 14.42 -5.69
C VAL A 401 -20.51 12.97 -6.15
N ILE A 402 -19.84 12.63 -7.25
CA ILE A 402 -19.94 11.33 -7.92
C ILE A 402 -18.67 10.49 -7.69
N GLY A 403 -17.50 11.10 -7.81
CA GLY A 403 -16.19 10.41 -7.76
C GLY A 403 -15.79 9.93 -6.37
N LYS A 404 -16.09 10.69 -5.31
CA LYS A 404 -15.68 10.40 -3.92
C LYS A 404 -16.13 9.04 -3.37
N ASN A 405 -17.12 8.40 -3.99
CA ASN A 405 -17.61 7.06 -3.60
C ASN A 405 -17.47 5.98 -4.68
N LYS A 406 -16.99 6.29 -5.90
CA LYS A 406 -17.02 5.36 -7.04
C LYS A 406 -15.72 5.20 -7.81
N GLU A 407 -14.98 6.27 -8.12
CA GLU A 407 -13.87 6.16 -9.11
C GLU A 407 -12.63 5.48 -8.54
N VAL A 408 -12.31 5.71 -7.26
CA VAL A 408 -11.19 5.01 -6.59
C VAL A 408 -11.60 3.60 -6.14
N ASP A 409 -12.88 3.29 -5.91
CA ASP A 409 -13.30 1.96 -5.41
C ASP A 409 -13.82 1.01 -6.51
N GLU A 410 -14.26 1.49 -7.69
CA GLU A 410 -14.76 0.64 -8.81
C GLU A 410 -13.74 0.41 -9.93
N GLU A 411 -12.99 1.42 -10.41
CA GLU A 411 -11.87 1.17 -11.36
C GLU A 411 -10.74 0.36 -10.68
N MET A 412 -10.46 0.60 -9.39
CA MET A 412 -9.50 -0.22 -8.60
C MET A 412 -9.98 -1.65 -8.33
N LYS A 413 -11.27 -1.96 -8.53
CA LYS A 413 -11.78 -3.33 -8.39
C LYS A 413 -11.93 -4.04 -9.72
N GLU A 414 -12.14 -3.34 -10.84
CA GLU A 414 -12.33 -3.98 -12.14
C GLU A 414 -11.03 -4.52 -12.74
N GLU A 415 -9.88 -3.86 -12.57
CA GLU A 415 -8.58 -4.40 -13.02
C GLU A 415 -8.00 -5.47 -12.06
N VAL A 416 -8.33 -5.42 -10.76
CA VAL A 416 -7.86 -6.41 -9.75
C VAL A 416 -8.73 -7.68 -9.72
N LYS A 417 -9.99 -7.61 -10.20
CA LYS A 417 -10.93 -8.75 -10.21
C LYS A 417 -10.57 -9.88 -11.18
N GLU A 418 -9.68 -9.68 -12.14
CA GLU A 418 -9.20 -10.78 -12.99
C GLU A 418 -8.10 -11.63 -12.33
N ALA A 419 -7.46 -11.14 -11.25
CA ALA A 419 -6.40 -11.86 -10.54
C ALA A 419 -6.87 -12.50 -9.22
N ASP A 420 -7.85 -11.92 -8.52
CA ASP A 420 -8.27 -12.38 -7.18
C ASP A 420 -9.58 -13.22 -7.24
N LYS A 421 -9.46 -14.47 -7.69
CA LYS A 421 -10.41 -15.54 -7.38
C LYS A 421 -9.87 -16.39 -6.23
N GLU A 422 -9.74 -15.79 -5.05
CA GLU A 422 -9.99 -16.42 -3.75
C GLU A 422 -9.49 -15.50 -2.64
N VAL A 423 -10.42 -15.09 -1.77
CA VAL A 423 -10.32 -15.07 -0.29
C VAL A 423 -11.44 -14.18 0.23
N SER A 424 -12.35 -14.83 0.95
CA SER A 424 -13.58 -14.27 1.50
C SER A 424 -13.34 -13.38 2.72
N ALA A 425 -14.25 -12.41 2.88
CA ALA A 425 -14.25 -11.31 3.83
C ALA A 425 -14.36 -11.67 5.32
N SER A 426 -13.94 -10.72 6.16
CA SER A 426 -14.50 -10.49 7.50
C SER A 426 -14.82 -8.98 7.66
N PRO A 427 -16.02 -8.58 8.11
CA PRO A 427 -16.36 -7.18 8.33
C PRO A 427 -16.49 -6.87 9.83
N VAL A 428 -15.45 -6.31 10.44
CA VAL A 428 -15.61 -5.50 11.66
C VAL A 428 -14.72 -4.28 11.53
N ARG A 429 -15.32 -3.15 11.11
CA ARG A 429 -14.66 -1.85 11.14
C ARG A 429 -14.99 -1.17 12.47
N PRO A 430 -14.04 -0.87 13.36
CA PRO A 430 -14.27 0.16 14.35
C PRO A 430 -14.47 1.50 13.61
N GLN A 431 -15.58 2.19 13.88
CA GLN A 431 -15.80 3.55 13.37
C GLN A 431 -14.90 4.52 14.14
N LEU A 432 -13.64 4.61 13.75
CA LEU A 432 -12.73 5.65 14.21
C LEU A 432 -13.01 6.94 13.41
N ARG A 433 -13.07 8.06 14.13
CA ARG A 433 -13.46 9.38 13.62
C ARG A 433 -12.48 9.82 12.53
N ARG A 434 -12.93 9.90 11.26
CA ARG A 434 -12.11 10.29 10.09
C ARG A 434 -11.43 11.64 10.32
N ARG A 435 -10.10 11.68 10.19
CA ARG A 435 -9.24 12.87 10.38
C ARG A 435 -8.61 13.25 9.03
N ASN A 436 -8.94 14.42 8.49
CA ASN A 436 -8.59 14.79 7.11
C ASN A 436 -7.80 16.12 7.02
N THR A 437 -7.17 16.60 8.10
CA THR A 437 -6.56 17.94 8.13
C THR A 437 -5.18 17.95 8.77
N VAL A 438 -4.23 18.62 8.11
CA VAL A 438 -2.82 18.81 8.52
C VAL A 438 -2.68 19.80 9.69
N LEU A 439 -3.63 20.74 9.82
CA LEU A 439 -3.67 21.75 10.88
C LEU A 439 -4.62 21.33 12.01
N ARG A 440 -4.11 21.30 13.25
CA ARG A 440 -4.90 21.05 14.47
C ARG A 440 -5.15 22.35 15.22
N VAL A 441 -6.36 22.54 15.77
CA VAL A 441 -6.64 23.56 16.80
C VAL A 441 -6.58 22.85 18.15
N GLN A 442 -5.84 23.39 19.12
CA GLN A 442 -5.87 22.86 20.49
C GLN A 442 -7.28 22.96 21.07
N THR A 443 -7.85 21.82 21.48
CA THR A 443 -8.97 21.76 22.44
C THR A 443 -8.45 21.77 23.86
#